data_AF-A0A3D0CWP5-F1
#
_entry.id   AF-A0A3D0CWP5-F1
#
_cell.length_a   1.000
_cell.length_b   1.000
_cell.length_c   1.000
_cell.angle_alpha   90.00
_cell.angle_beta   90.00
_cell.angle_gamma   90.00
#
_symmetry.space_group_name_H-M   'P 1'
#
loop_
_entity.id
_entity.type
_entity.pdbx_description
1 polymer ?
#
loop_
_entity_poly.entity_id
_entity_poly.type
_entity_poly.pdbx_seq_one_letter_code
_entity_poly.pdbx_strand_id
1 'polypeptide(L)'
;ATERGLRWLAGFALVQLGAAQVWIDPTGARASLEEALQIFDDCKDLYHLTASHFWLAVLCHTENNPTALDHLRECLQLAVGHHYDYFVSSEVQVAVPLLVSALEHDLWPSYVTPILARMGSSAADSLQPLLAHSNAEVRRRAQAALEEMGVSVAPAAVRAVAADHPKLPALPLLTIRGFGNFTVSRGAELIEEREWSRRKCKRLLKYLVLSPGHTLAKDVVIDLLWGESDPRAATANFYRTLYNLRRILAPPAPHSRANYIALEGGLLRLVEDAVDSIDVDEFVRRVEVGRRLARAGDHAAQEHLSAAVRLYIDDFSTDDLYDDWLRPWREQLRVLYLAALCALADLATNAGETDLAIHYLRQAFRKDATCEVACRDLILALAKTGQRAEALQHYSTCENALADLDLTPSPELRAVQRDLLAVRVSLPAPSSPALRSRTA
;
A
#
# COMPACT_ATOMS: atom_id res chain seq x y z
N ALA A 1 18.99 37.76 41.52
CA ALA A 1 18.29 37.33 40.29
C ALA A 1 18.76 38.23 39.15
N THR A 2 19.14 37.66 38.00
CA THR A 2 19.44 38.45 36.80
C THR A 2 18.19 39.24 36.37
N GLU A 3 18.36 40.42 35.76
CA GLU A 3 17.25 41.25 35.26
C GLU A 3 16.25 40.42 34.42
N ARG A 4 16.77 39.48 33.62
CA ARG A 4 15.99 38.51 32.85
C ARG A 4 15.10 37.59 33.71
N GLY A 5 15.60 37.12 34.85
CA GLY A 5 14.82 36.27 35.77
C GLY A 5 13.70 37.04 36.47
N LEU A 6 13.90 38.33 36.78
CA LEU A 6 12.84 39.19 37.33
C LEU A 6 11.76 39.50 36.29
N ARG A 7 12.15 39.79 35.05
CA ARG A 7 11.20 39.96 33.92
C ARG A 7 10.40 38.70 33.67
N TRP A 8 11.04 37.53 33.67
CA TRP A 8 10.35 36.25 33.54
C TRP A 8 9.31 36.02 34.64
N LEU A 9 9.65 36.29 35.91
CA LEU A 9 8.70 36.19 37.02
C LEU A 9 7.52 37.15 36.88
N ALA A 10 7.76 38.38 36.39
CA ALA A 10 6.70 39.33 36.09
C ALA A 10 5.77 38.81 34.98
N GLY A 11 6.32 38.32 33.87
CA GLY A 11 5.53 37.69 32.79
C GLY A 11 4.71 36.49 33.28
N PHE A 12 5.28 35.67 34.16
CA PHE A 12 4.58 34.53 34.75
C PHE A 12 3.39 34.98 35.59
N ALA A 13 3.58 35.98 36.47
CA ALA A 13 2.51 36.55 37.27
C ALA A 13 1.40 37.17 36.40
N LEU A 14 1.78 37.85 35.30
CA LEU A 14 0.84 38.47 34.36
C LEU A 14 -0.01 37.43 33.61
N VAL A 15 0.53 36.27 33.23
CA VAL A 15 -0.30 35.19 32.64
C VAL A 15 -1.33 34.65 33.64
N GLN A 16 -0.92 34.45 34.89
CA GLN A 16 -1.85 33.97 35.92
C GLN A 16 -2.94 35.01 36.22
N LEU A 17 -2.56 36.29 36.30
CA LEU A 17 -3.49 37.40 36.49
C LEU A 17 -4.46 37.51 35.31
N GLY A 18 -3.94 37.49 34.09
CA GLY A 18 -4.72 37.54 32.86
C GLY A 18 -5.73 36.40 32.76
N ALA A 19 -5.28 35.16 33.04
CA ALA A 19 -6.13 33.98 33.09
C ALA A 19 -7.28 34.12 34.10
N ALA A 20 -7.01 34.64 35.29
CA ALA A 20 -8.02 34.86 36.33
C ALA A 20 -9.00 36.00 35.97
N GLN A 21 -8.56 36.98 35.19
CA GLN A 21 -9.34 38.16 34.82
C GLN A 21 -10.19 37.98 33.57
N VAL A 22 -9.99 36.94 32.75
CA VAL A 22 -10.68 36.74 31.45
C VAL A 22 -12.19 37.01 31.52
N TRP A 23 -12.87 36.56 32.58
CA TRP A 23 -14.32 36.72 32.75
C TRP A 23 -14.73 37.86 33.70
N ILE A 24 -13.78 38.49 34.39
CA ILE A 24 -14.05 39.49 35.44
C ILE A 24 -13.69 40.90 34.95
N ASP A 25 -12.54 41.03 34.29
CA ASP A 25 -12.01 42.27 33.70
C ASP A 25 -11.30 41.95 32.37
N PRO A 26 -12.06 41.80 31.25
CA PRO A 26 -11.50 41.48 29.94
C PRO A 26 -10.45 42.49 29.45
N THR A 27 -10.59 43.76 29.83
CA THR A 27 -9.66 44.83 29.40
C THR A 27 -8.34 44.72 30.16
N GLY A 28 -8.39 44.51 31.48
CA GLY A 28 -7.21 44.22 32.30
C GLY A 28 -6.53 42.89 31.94
N ALA A 29 -7.32 41.87 31.61
CA ALA A 29 -6.82 40.59 31.14
C ALA A 29 -6.01 40.72 29.85
N ARG A 30 -6.55 41.46 28.87
CA ARG A 30 -5.88 41.73 27.58
C ARG A 30 -4.52 42.40 27.79
N ALA A 31 -4.50 43.50 28.55
CA ALA A 31 -3.28 44.25 28.82
C ALA A 31 -2.21 43.36 29.49
N SER A 32 -2.61 42.58 30.50
CA SER A 32 -1.71 41.68 31.22
C SER A 32 -1.15 40.58 30.31
N LEU A 33 -1.99 39.97 29.46
CA LEU A 33 -1.59 38.88 28.57
C LEU A 33 -0.73 39.35 27.40
N GLU A 34 -1.00 40.52 26.82
CA GLU A 34 -0.18 41.12 25.76
C GLU A 34 1.20 41.53 26.30
N GLU A 35 1.26 42.09 27.51
CA GLU A 35 2.53 42.40 28.17
C GLU A 35 3.33 41.12 28.49
N ALA A 36 2.67 40.07 28.99
CA ALA A 36 3.31 38.79 29.24
C ALA A 36 3.87 38.15 27.94
N LEU A 37 3.11 38.24 26.85
CA LEU A 37 3.51 37.72 25.54
C LEU A 37 4.81 38.37 25.06
N GLN A 38 4.93 39.70 25.18
CA GLN A 38 6.17 40.40 24.84
C GLN A 38 7.35 39.98 25.73
N ILE A 39 7.11 39.87 27.04
CA ILE A 39 8.13 39.43 28.00
C ILE A 39 8.65 38.03 27.67
N PHE A 40 7.77 37.09 27.32
CA PHE A 40 8.16 35.72 27.02
C PHE A 40 8.82 35.55 25.66
N ASP A 41 8.45 36.34 24.66
CA ASP A 41 9.18 36.38 23.40
C ASP A 41 10.61 36.92 23.61
N ASP A 42 10.77 37.99 24.39
CA ASP A 42 12.09 38.54 24.74
C ASP A 42 12.93 37.53 25.54
N CYS A 43 12.30 36.82 26.48
CA CYS A 43 12.95 35.80 27.29
C CYS A 43 13.19 34.50 26.54
N LYS A 44 12.63 34.32 25.34
CA LYS A 44 12.63 33.07 24.55
C LYS A 44 12.10 31.87 25.34
N ASP A 45 11.12 32.11 26.21
CA ASP A 45 10.38 31.05 26.90
C ASP A 45 9.15 30.68 26.06
N LEU A 46 9.34 29.69 25.19
CA LEU A 46 8.33 29.26 24.24
C LEU A 46 7.13 28.59 24.91
N TYR A 47 7.29 28.03 26.11
CA TYR A 47 6.21 27.38 26.84
C TYR A 47 5.21 28.43 27.36
N HIS A 48 5.72 29.46 28.04
CA HIS A 48 4.85 30.52 28.57
C HIS A 48 4.38 31.50 27.48
N LEU A 49 5.11 31.60 26.37
CA LEU A 49 4.63 32.24 25.15
C LEU A 49 3.41 31.49 24.59
N THR A 50 3.46 30.16 24.53
CA THR A 50 2.32 29.32 24.13
C THR A 50 1.12 29.51 25.06
N ALA A 51 1.36 29.58 26.37
CA ALA A 51 0.34 29.82 27.38
C ALA A 51 -0.33 31.20 27.23
N SER A 52 0.44 32.23 26.91
CA SER A 52 -0.06 33.59 26.68
C SER A 52 -0.97 33.64 25.44
N HIS A 53 -0.54 33.00 24.34
CA HIS A 53 -1.37 32.85 23.14
C HIS A 53 -2.66 32.07 23.40
N PHE A 54 -2.62 31.02 24.22
CA PHE A 54 -3.82 30.28 24.61
C PHE A 54 -4.84 31.18 25.31
N TRP A 55 -4.43 31.90 26.35
CA TRP A 55 -5.33 32.75 27.12
C TRP A 55 -5.83 33.96 26.32
N LEU A 56 -5.03 34.51 25.41
CA LEU A 56 -5.50 35.52 24.45
C LEU A 56 -6.52 34.95 23.47
N ALA A 57 -6.34 33.70 23.01
CA ALA A 57 -7.33 33.03 22.18
C ALA A 57 -8.66 32.83 22.95
N VAL A 58 -8.60 32.43 24.23
CA VAL A 58 -9.78 32.33 25.11
C VAL A 58 -10.49 33.67 25.22
N LEU A 59 -9.75 34.72 25.58
CA LEU A 59 -10.30 36.07 25.75
C LEU A 59 -10.97 36.57 24.47
N CYS A 60 -10.25 36.52 23.34
CA CYS A 60 -10.79 36.94 22.06
C CYS A 60 -12.01 36.10 21.65
N HIS A 61 -12.03 34.80 21.96
CA HIS A 61 -13.19 33.95 21.68
C HIS A 61 -14.42 34.37 22.51
N THR A 62 -14.24 34.69 23.79
CA THR A 62 -15.35 35.19 24.64
C THR A 62 -15.92 36.52 24.17
N GLU A 63 -15.10 37.35 23.50
CA GLU A 63 -15.51 38.63 22.91
C GLU A 63 -16.05 38.49 21.47
N ASN A 64 -16.13 37.28 20.92
CA ASN A 64 -16.41 37.02 19.50
C ASN A 64 -15.47 37.79 18.54
N ASN A 65 -14.21 37.99 18.96
CA ASN A 65 -13.20 38.68 18.18
C ASN A 65 -12.51 37.70 17.21
N PRO A 66 -12.47 38.00 15.89
CA PRO A 66 -11.88 37.11 14.90
C PRO A 66 -10.39 36.82 15.12
N THR A 67 -9.66 37.68 15.84
CA THR A 67 -8.23 37.46 16.17
C THR A 67 -8.00 36.26 17.10
N ALA A 68 -9.06 35.69 17.69
CA ALA A 68 -8.98 34.45 18.45
C ALA A 68 -8.32 33.31 17.67
N LEU A 69 -8.64 33.19 16.37
CA LEU A 69 -8.08 32.14 15.51
C LEU A 69 -6.59 32.33 15.24
N ASP A 70 -6.11 33.58 15.18
CA ASP A 70 -4.70 33.86 14.94
C ASP A 70 -3.87 33.50 16.17
N HIS A 71 -4.34 33.88 17.37
CA HIS A 71 -3.69 33.45 18.61
C HIS A 71 -3.77 31.93 18.82
N LEU A 72 -4.88 31.30 18.46
CA LEU A 72 -5.02 29.84 18.51
C LEU A 72 -4.07 29.13 17.54
N ARG A 73 -3.86 29.68 16.34
CA ARG A 73 -2.91 29.16 15.35
C ARG A 73 -1.48 29.20 15.89
N GLU A 74 -1.05 30.33 16.43
CA GLU A 74 0.29 30.48 17.02
C GLU A 74 0.47 29.54 18.22
N CYS A 75 -0.54 29.44 19.09
CA CYS A 75 -0.55 28.51 20.22
C CYS A 75 -0.36 27.06 19.77
N LEU A 76 -1.15 26.59 18.80
CA LEU A 76 -1.07 25.23 18.28
C LEU A 76 0.25 24.96 17.54
N GLN A 77 0.75 25.93 16.78
CA GLN A 77 2.03 25.82 16.09
C GLN A 77 3.19 25.59 17.08
N LEU A 78 3.24 26.38 18.17
CA LEU A 78 4.26 26.23 19.21
C LEU A 78 4.08 24.91 19.97
N ALA A 79 2.84 24.56 20.34
CA ALA A 79 2.56 23.33 21.06
C ALA A 79 2.94 22.07 20.26
N VAL A 80 2.60 22.03 18.96
CA VAL A 80 2.96 20.93 18.06
C VAL A 80 4.46 20.90 17.80
N GLY A 81 5.08 22.06 17.54
CA GLY A 81 6.51 22.17 17.22
C GLY A 81 7.43 21.76 18.38
N HIS A 82 6.97 21.90 19.62
CA HIS A 82 7.74 21.60 20.83
C HIS A 82 7.18 20.45 21.69
N HIS A 83 6.15 19.73 21.19
CA HIS A 83 5.53 18.59 21.86
C HIS A 83 4.99 18.92 23.27
N TYR A 84 4.29 20.04 23.42
CA TYR A 84 3.72 20.45 24.70
C TYR A 84 2.31 19.87 24.93
N ASP A 85 2.13 19.05 25.96
CA ASP A 85 0.81 18.54 26.39
C ASP A 85 -0.04 19.57 27.16
N TYR A 86 0.11 20.86 26.83
CA TYR A 86 -0.43 22.00 27.57
C TYR A 86 -1.97 21.93 27.77
N PHE A 87 -2.69 21.48 26.76
CA PHE A 87 -4.16 21.44 26.74
C PHE A 87 -4.78 20.36 27.63
N VAL A 88 -4.00 19.34 28.04
CA VAL A 88 -4.50 18.24 28.88
C VAL A 88 -4.70 18.69 30.33
N SER A 89 -3.94 19.68 30.78
CA SER A 89 -4.03 20.27 32.13
C SER A 89 -4.97 21.48 32.22
N SER A 90 -5.49 21.97 31.10
CA SER A 90 -6.39 23.13 31.07
C SER A 90 -7.83 22.74 31.44
N GLU A 91 -8.59 23.69 31.98
CA GLU A 91 -10.01 23.46 32.29
C GLU A 91 -10.79 23.09 31.02
N VAL A 92 -11.48 21.95 31.06
CA VAL A 92 -12.23 21.37 29.93
C VAL A 92 -13.22 22.38 29.34
N GLN A 93 -13.87 23.16 30.18
CA GLN A 93 -14.86 24.18 29.78
C GLN A 93 -14.25 25.31 28.96
N VAL A 94 -12.95 25.57 29.11
CA VAL A 94 -12.22 26.66 28.45
C VAL A 94 -11.58 26.18 27.15
N ALA A 95 -10.97 25.00 27.17
CA ALA A 95 -10.22 24.48 26.04
C ALA A 95 -11.10 23.85 24.95
N VAL A 96 -12.20 23.18 25.30
CA VAL A 96 -13.05 22.47 24.33
C VAL A 96 -13.59 23.39 23.22
N PRO A 97 -14.20 24.55 23.50
CA PRO A 97 -14.72 25.43 22.44
C PRO A 97 -13.66 25.89 21.45
N LEU A 98 -12.46 26.19 21.95
CA LEU A 98 -11.32 26.59 21.10
C LEU A 98 -10.81 25.42 20.25
N LEU A 99 -10.68 24.23 20.83
CA LEU A 99 -10.22 23.04 20.09
C LEU A 99 -11.25 22.58 19.05
N VAL A 100 -12.54 22.72 19.35
CA VAL A 100 -13.62 22.50 18.37
C VAL A 100 -13.55 23.55 17.25
N SER A 101 -13.30 24.82 17.58
CA SER A 101 -13.05 25.87 16.58
C SER A 101 -11.80 25.60 15.73
N ALA A 102 -10.71 25.09 16.33
CA ALA A 102 -9.54 24.63 15.58
C ALA A 102 -9.91 23.51 14.59
N LEU A 103 -10.72 22.54 15.03
CA LEU A 103 -11.25 21.49 14.16
C LEU A 103 -12.25 21.98 13.13
N GLU A 104 -12.91 23.11 13.30
CA GLU A 104 -13.76 23.74 12.28
C GLU A 104 -12.89 24.41 11.21
N HIS A 105 -11.82 25.08 11.63
CA HIS A 105 -10.93 25.88 10.78
C HIS A 105 -9.69 25.15 10.21
N ASP A 106 -9.62 23.82 10.35
CA ASP A 106 -8.55 22.96 9.80
C ASP A 106 -7.17 23.21 10.43
N LEU A 107 -7.14 23.57 11.71
CA LEU A 107 -5.91 23.86 12.45
C LEU A 107 -5.41 22.59 13.17
N TRP A 108 -4.36 21.96 12.62
CA TRP A 108 -3.72 20.72 13.13
C TRP A 108 -4.69 19.62 13.62
N PRO A 109 -5.60 19.09 12.77
CA PRO A 109 -6.59 18.09 13.21
C PRO A 109 -5.98 16.85 13.86
N SER A 110 -4.87 16.33 13.32
CA SER A 110 -4.19 15.14 13.89
C SER A 110 -3.61 15.35 15.29
N TYR A 111 -3.42 16.60 15.71
CA TYR A 111 -2.98 16.94 17.06
C TYR A 111 -4.17 17.23 17.98
N VAL A 112 -5.18 17.93 17.47
CA VAL A 112 -6.35 18.38 18.23
C VAL A 112 -7.31 17.23 18.54
N THR A 113 -7.53 16.31 17.60
CA THR A 113 -8.51 15.21 17.76
C THR A 113 -8.20 14.31 18.96
N PRO A 114 -6.96 13.82 19.18
CA PRO A 114 -6.65 13.00 20.35
C PRO A 114 -6.82 13.75 21.68
N ILE A 115 -6.60 15.07 21.70
CA ILE A 115 -6.78 15.91 22.89
C ILE A 115 -8.27 16.02 23.23
N LEU A 116 -9.11 16.33 22.24
CA LEU A 116 -10.57 16.34 22.41
C LEU A 116 -11.08 14.97 22.85
N ALA A 117 -10.51 13.88 22.34
CA ALA A 117 -10.91 12.54 22.73
C ALA A 117 -10.66 12.25 24.21
N ARG A 118 -9.52 12.71 24.74
CA ARG A 118 -9.19 12.62 26.17
C ARG A 118 -10.07 13.49 27.07
N MET A 119 -10.69 14.53 26.52
CA MET A 119 -11.61 15.42 27.25
C MET A 119 -13.02 14.85 27.42
N GLY A 120 -13.32 13.71 26.78
CA GLY A 120 -14.53 12.92 27.04
C GLY A 120 -15.84 13.61 26.65
N SER A 121 -16.92 13.35 27.38
CA SER A 121 -18.29 13.70 26.97
C SER A 121 -18.51 15.19 26.66
N SER A 122 -17.83 16.11 27.38
CA SER A 122 -17.96 17.56 27.13
C SER A 122 -17.47 17.97 25.73
N ALA A 123 -16.45 17.28 25.21
CA ALA A 123 -15.98 17.50 23.84
C ALA A 123 -16.94 16.89 22.82
N ALA A 124 -17.53 15.73 23.11
CA ALA A 124 -18.50 15.08 22.22
C ALA A 124 -19.77 15.95 22.03
N ASP A 125 -20.29 16.53 23.11
CA ASP A 125 -21.46 17.42 23.06
C ASP A 125 -21.19 18.66 22.19
N SER A 126 -19.96 19.18 22.23
CA SER A 126 -19.53 20.34 21.43
C SER A 126 -19.26 20.00 19.96
N LEU A 127 -18.91 18.74 19.65
CA LEU A 127 -18.67 18.25 18.29
C LEU A 127 -19.96 17.87 17.55
N GLN A 128 -21.01 17.48 18.28
CA GLN A 128 -22.26 16.99 17.69
C GLN A 128 -22.95 18.00 16.75
N PRO A 129 -23.00 19.32 17.04
CA PRO A 129 -23.53 20.32 16.10
C PRO A 129 -22.76 20.39 14.78
N LEU A 130 -21.45 20.11 14.80
CA LEU A 130 -20.60 20.16 13.59
C LEU A 130 -20.94 19.06 12.57
N LEU A 131 -21.65 18.00 12.97
CA LEU A 131 -22.15 16.98 12.05
C LEU A 131 -23.22 17.52 11.08
N ALA A 132 -23.86 18.65 11.42
CA ALA A 132 -24.81 19.35 10.56
C ALA A 132 -24.21 20.58 9.86
N HIS A 133 -22.90 20.81 9.99
CA HIS A 133 -22.22 21.97 9.44
C HIS A 133 -22.30 22.00 7.91
N SER A 134 -22.35 23.19 7.29
CA SER A 134 -22.50 23.35 5.84
C SER A 134 -21.30 22.80 5.05
N ASN A 135 -20.09 22.93 5.59
CA ASN A 135 -18.83 22.41 5.02
C ASN A 135 -18.62 20.90 5.29
N ALA A 136 -18.42 20.10 4.24
CA ALA A 136 -18.29 18.64 4.32
C ALA A 136 -17.03 18.17 5.06
N GLU A 137 -15.93 18.92 4.92
CA GLU A 137 -14.68 18.59 5.59
C GLU A 137 -14.78 18.77 7.10
N VAL A 138 -15.57 19.75 7.55
CA VAL A 138 -15.86 19.99 8.97
C VAL A 138 -16.70 18.84 9.54
N ARG A 139 -17.74 18.41 8.81
CA ARG A 139 -18.56 17.25 9.22
C ARG A 139 -17.71 15.98 9.37
N ARG A 140 -16.77 15.75 8.44
CA ARG A 140 -15.83 14.61 8.49
C ARG A 140 -14.90 14.66 9.70
N ARG A 141 -14.24 15.79 9.93
CA ARG A 141 -13.36 15.98 11.09
C ARG A 141 -14.11 15.76 12.41
N ALA A 142 -15.34 16.27 12.51
CA ALA A 142 -16.20 16.06 13.66
C ALA A 142 -16.61 14.59 13.83
N GLN A 143 -16.97 13.89 12.76
CA GLN A 143 -17.27 12.46 12.80
C GLN A 143 -16.07 11.63 13.25
N ALA A 144 -14.90 11.85 12.65
CA ALA A 144 -13.68 11.12 13.01
C ALA A 144 -13.31 11.33 14.49
N ALA A 145 -13.47 12.56 15.00
CA ALA A 145 -13.25 12.86 16.40
C ALA A 145 -14.24 12.13 17.34
N LEU A 146 -15.52 12.07 16.96
CA LEU A 146 -16.54 11.34 17.74
C LEU A 146 -16.33 9.82 17.70
N GLU A 147 -15.88 9.26 16.58
CA GLU A 147 -15.56 7.84 16.44
C GLU A 147 -14.35 7.44 17.27
N GLU A 148 -13.30 8.28 17.30
CA GLU A 148 -12.12 8.08 18.16
C GLU A 148 -12.49 8.08 19.65
N MET A 149 -13.56 8.79 20.01
CA MET A 149 -14.14 8.83 21.35
C MET A 149 -15.05 7.65 21.68
N GLY A 150 -15.32 6.75 20.73
CA GLY A 150 -16.28 5.66 20.88
C GLY A 150 -17.73 6.12 20.98
N VAL A 151 -18.03 7.35 20.55
CA VAL A 151 -19.38 7.92 20.59
C VAL A 151 -20.14 7.48 19.33
N SER A 152 -21.26 6.78 19.52
CA SER A 152 -22.10 6.32 18.42
C SER A 152 -22.75 7.49 17.69
N VAL A 153 -22.32 7.75 16.45
CA VAL A 153 -22.90 8.79 15.58
C VAL A 153 -24.19 8.27 14.93
N ALA A 154 -25.22 9.11 14.84
CA ALA A 154 -26.51 8.72 14.27
C ALA A 154 -26.36 8.29 12.79
N PRO A 155 -27.01 7.19 12.33
CA PRO A 155 -26.89 6.69 10.95
C PRO A 155 -27.29 7.70 9.87
N ALA A 156 -28.09 8.72 10.19
CA ALA A 156 -28.44 9.80 9.27
C ALA A 156 -27.27 10.79 9.06
N ALA A 157 -26.52 11.11 10.11
CA ALA A 157 -25.33 11.95 10.03
C ALA A 157 -24.19 11.22 9.31
N VAL A 158 -23.99 9.92 9.60
CA VAL A 158 -23.04 9.06 8.87
C VAL A 158 -23.37 9.01 7.38
N ARG A 159 -24.66 8.89 7.03
CA ARG A 159 -25.11 8.91 5.62
C ARG A 159 -24.96 10.29 4.97
N ALA A 160 -25.18 11.38 5.68
CA ALA A 160 -24.96 12.72 5.17
C ALA A 160 -23.47 12.94 4.88
N VAL A 161 -22.57 12.59 5.81
CA VAL A 161 -21.11 12.66 5.60
C VAL A 161 -20.65 11.76 4.45
N ALA A 162 -21.21 10.55 4.34
CA ALA A 162 -20.93 9.65 3.22
C ALA A 162 -21.46 10.17 1.87
N ALA A 163 -22.63 10.85 1.86
CA ALA A 163 -23.21 11.47 0.68
C ALA A 163 -22.49 12.77 0.27
N ASP A 164 -21.86 13.44 1.23
CA ASP A 164 -21.01 14.62 1.08
C ASP A 164 -19.57 14.27 0.72
N HIS A 165 -19.29 13.01 0.36
CA HIS A 165 -18.17 12.73 -0.52
C HIS A 165 -18.32 13.67 -1.71
N PRO A 166 -17.43 14.67 -1.91
CA PRO A 166 -17.30 15.19 -3.24
C PRO A 166 -17.03 13.95 -4.09
N LYS A 167 -17.86 13.72 -5.11
CA LYS A 167 -17.31 13.16 -6.34
C LYS A 167 -16.18 14.10 -6.69
N LEU A 168 -14.98 13.79 -6.20
CA LEU A 168 -13.75 14.42 -6.63
C LEU A 168 -13.85 14.49 -8.16
N PRO A 169 -13.43 15.56 -8.84
CA PRO A 169 -13.17 15.43 -10.27
C PRO A 169 -12.35 14.15 -10.41
N ALA A 170 -12.90 13.17 -11.13
CA ALA A 170 -12.50 11.77 -11.00
C ALA A 170 -10.98 11.70 -10.98
N LEU A 171 -10.41 11.31 -9.83
CA LEU A 171 -8.97 11.14 -9.74
C LEU A 171 -8.58 10.22 -10.89
N PRO A 172 -7.57 10.56 -11.71
CA PRO A 172 -7.12 9.63 -12.71
C PRO A 172 -6.68 8.37 -11.95
N LEU A 173 -7.43 7.28 -12.15
CA LEU A 173 -7.20 6.03 -11.45
C LEU A 173 -5.83 5.47 -11.81
N LEU A 174 -5.19 4.82 -10.86
CA LEU A 174 -3.92 4.16 -11.13
C LEU A 174 -4.15 2.84 -11.86
N THR A 175 -3.42 2.66 -12.96
CA THR A 175 -3.20 1.33 -13.55
C THR A 175 -1.76 0.95 -13.25
N ILE A 176 -1.55 -0.17 -12.56
CA ILE A 176 -0.22 -0.68 -12.20
C ILE A 176 0.01 -1.97 -12.98
N ARG A 177 1.14 -2.04 -13.69
CA ARG A 177 1.58 -3.27 -14.34
C ARG A 177 2.91 -3.71 -13.76
N GLY A 178 2.89 -4.90 -13.16
CA GLY A 178 4.02 -5.54 -12.53
C GLY A 178 4.67 -6.62 -13.39
N PHE A 179 3.97 -7.27 -14.31
CA PHE A 179 4.56 -8.31 -15.15
C PHE A 179 5.37 -7.73 -16.30
N GLY A 180 6.68 -8.00 -16.32
CA GLY A 180 7.64 -7.27 -17.14
C GLY A 180 8.13 -6.01 -16.43
N ASN A 181 8.32 -4.92 -17.16
CA ASN A 181 8.76 -3.66 -16.56
C ASN A 181 7.68 -3.10 -15.63
N PHE A 182 8.07 -2.71 -14.41
CA PHE A 182 7.13 -2.11 -13.47
C PHE A 182 6.73 -0.71 -13.93
N THR A 183 5.47 -0.58 -14.35
CA THR A 183 4.90 0.67 -14.86
C THR A 183 3.67 1.06 -14.07
N VAL A 184 3.49 2.38 -13.93
CA VAL A 184 2.35 2.98 -13.24
C VAL A 184 1.83 4.06 -14.16
N SER A 185 0.52 4.06 -14.41
CA SER A 185 -0.16 5.11 -15.16
C SER A 185 -1.22 5.77 -14.30
N ARG A 186 -1.38 7.09 -14.46
CA ARG A 186 -2.46 7.90 -13.88
C ARG A 186 -3.47 8.14 -15.00
N GLY A 187 -4.57 7.39 -15.04
CA GLY A 187 -5.46 7.38 -16.19
C GLY A 187 -4.70 6.95 -17.46
N ALA A 188 -4.68 7.83 -18.47
CA ALA A 188 -3.94 7.57 -19.72
C ALA A 188 -2.45 7.96 -19.67
N GLU A 189 -2.00 8.64 -18.60
CA GLU A 189 -0.66 9.20 -18.51
C GLU A 189 0.29 8.22 -17.81
N LEU A 190 1.35 7.79 -18.48
CA LEU A 190 2.40 6.96 -17.88
C LEU A 190 3.28 7.81 -16.96
N ILE A 191 3.54 7.35 -15.74
CA ILE A 191 4.56 7.91 -14.85
C ILE A 191 5.94 7.49 -15.36
N GLU A 192 6.68 8.43 -15.95
CA GLU A 192 7.96 8.15 -16.58
C GLU A 192 9.07 7.86 -15.55
N GLU A 193 10.11 7.12 -15.95
CA GLU A 193 11.21 6.75 -15.06
C GLU A 193 11.90 7.96 -14.41
N ARG A 194 11.97 9.10 -15.11
CA ARG A 194 12.54 10.35 -14.57
C ARG A 194 11.72 10.97 -13.44
N GLU A 195 10.43 10.67 -13.33
CA GLU A 195 9.57 11.14 -12.25
C GLU A 195 9.83 10.37 -10.95
N TRP A 196 10.36 9.14 -11.04
CA TRP A 196 10.79 8.33 -9.91
C TRP A 196 12.10 8.87 -9.31
N SER A 197 12.01 10.09 -8.76
CA SER A 197 13.12 10.87 -8.19
C SER A 197 14.01 10.11 -7.21
N ARG A 198 13.50 9.03 -6.59
CA ARG A 198 14.25 8.14 -5.71
C ARG A 198 13.80 6.69 -5.87
N ARG A 199 14.77 5.77 -6.04
CA ARG A 199 14.53 4.31 -6.12
C ARG A 199 13.67 3.76 -4.96
N LYS A 200 13.84 4.30 -3.74
CA LYS A 200 13.05 3.88 -2.57
C LYS A 200 11.55 4.20 -2.67
N CYS A 201 11.14 5.21 -3.45
CA CYS A 201 9.72 5.49 -3.68
C CYS A 201 9.07 4.39 -4.53
N LYS A 202 9.70 4.04 -5.66
CA LYS A 202 9.24 2.96 -6.55
C LYS A 202 9.24 1.61 -5.81
N ARG A 203 10.29 1.36 -5.02
CA ARG A 203 10.41 0.16 -4.17
C ARG A 203 9.31 0.07 -3.10
N LEU A 204 8.99 1.17 -2.43
CA LEU A 204 7.88 1.22 -1.46
C LEU A 204 6.56 0.84 -2.13
N LEU A 205 6.27 1.40 -3.31
CA LEU A 205 5.06 1.05 -4.04
C LEU A 205 5.02 -0.43 -4.43
N LYS A 206 6.13 -1.00 -4.91
CA LYS A 206 6.23 -2.44 -5.23
C LYS A 206 5.94 -3.31 -4.01
N TYR A 207 6.49 -2.98 -2.84
CA TYR A 207 6.15 -3.68 -1.60
C TYR A 207 4.65 -3.59 -1.28
N LEU A 208 4.05 -2.41 -1.44
CA LEU A 208 2.62 -2.19 -1.21
C LEU A 208 1.77 -3.05 -2.15
N VAL A 209 2.09 -3.05 -3.45
CA VAL A 209 1.40 -3.86 -4.48
C VAL A 209 1.47 -5.34 -4.17
N LEU A 210 2.64 -5.84 -3.76
CA LEU A 210 2.84 -7.26 -3.45
C LEU A 210 2.27 -7.68 -2.08
N SER A 211 1.86 -6.73 -1.24
CA SER A 211 1.37 -7.03 0.10
C SER A 211 -0.12 -7.38 0.11
N PRO A 212 -0.56 -8.32 0.96
CA PRO A 212 -1.98 -8.64 1.12
C PRO A 212 -2.82 -7.40 1.42
N GLY A 213 -3.92 -7.21 0.68
CA GLY A 213 -4.81 -6.04 0.82
C GLY A 213 -4.09 -4.70 0.59
N HIS A 214 -2.95 -4.74 -0.11
CA HIS A 214 -2.05 -3.61 -0.36
C HIS A 214 -1.74 -2.78 0.87
N THR A 215 -1.58 -3.46 2.00
CA THR A 215 -1.42 -2.85 3.31
C THR A 215 -0.13 -3.32 3.98
N LEU A 216 0.63 -2.39 4.54
CA LEU A 216 1.85 -2.65 5.30
C LEU A 216 1.90 -1.81 6.56
N ALA A 217 2.38 -2.39 7.66
CA ALA A 217 2.69 -1.61 8.84
C ALA A 217 3.89 -0.68 8.58
N LYS A 218 3.83 0.55 9.10
CA LYS A 218 4.90 1.54 9.02
C LYS A 218 6.24 0.96 9.45
N ASP A 219 6.28 0.24 10.57
CA ASP A 219 7.51 -0.30 11.13
C ASP A 219 8.11 -1.39 10.22
N VAL A 220 7.24 -2.23 9.61
CA VAL A 220 7.66 -3.21 8.59
C VAL A 220 8.26 -2.51 7.36
N VAL A 221 7.65 -1.42 6.89
CA VAL A 221 8.21 -0.64 5.78
C VAL A 221 9.57 -0.05 6.15
N ILE A 222 9.71 0.44 7.37
CA ILE A 222 10.96 1.00 7.89
C ILE A 222 12.05 -0.06 7.85
N ASP A 223 11.80 -1.25 8.38
CA ASP A 223 12.76 -2.35 8.40
C ASP A 223 13.13 -2.82 6.98
N LEU A 224 12.13 -2.99 6.10
CA LEU A 224 12.34 -3.45 4.72
C LEU A 224 13.19 -2.50 3.85
N LEU A 225 13.14 -1.20 4.14
CA LEU A 225 13.83 -0.18 3.34
C LEU A 225 15.07 0.42 4.03
N TRP A 226 15.13 0.37 5.37
CA TRP A 226 16.15 1.04 6.19
C TRP A 226 16.56 0.23 7.43
N GLY A 227 16.40 -1.10 7.47
CA GLY A 227 16.72 -1.92 8.66
C GLY A 227 18.15 -1.74 9.22
N GLU A 228 19.12 -1.38 8.39
CA GLU A 228 20.51 -1.10 8.80
C GLU A 228 20.76 0.34 9.27
N SER A 229 19.74 1.21 9.24
CA SER A 229 19.86 2.63 9.61
C SER A 229 19.51 2.88 11.07
N ASP A 230 20.03 3.98 11.63
CA ASP A 230 19.58 4.49 12.93
C ASP A 230 18.04 4.66 12.97
N PRO A 231 17.33 4.27 14.05
CA PRO A 231 15.86 4.29 14.10
C PRO A 231 15.22 5.66 13.85
N ARG A 232 15.83 6.75 14.35
CA ARG A 232 15.31 8.11 14.15
C ARG A 232 15.50 8.53 12.70
N ALA A 233 16.68 8.24 12.12
CA ALA A 233 16.96 8.50 10.72
C ALA A 233 16.04 7.68 9.79
N ALA A 234 15.78 6.41 10.13
CA ALA A 234 14.91 5.51 9.37
C ALA A 234 13.47 6.03 9.33
N THR A 235 12.94 6.46 10.48
CA THR A 235 11.60 7.08 10.59
C THR A 235 11.50 8.37 9.77
N ALA A 236 12.47 9.27 9.87
CA ALA A 236 12.49 10.50 9.07
C ALA A 236 12.57 10.21 7.56
N ASN A 237 13.35 9.21 7.17
CA ASN A 237 13.46 8.76 5.79
C ASN A 237 12.16 8.13 5.26
N PHE A 238 11.42 7.42 6.11
CA PHE A 238 10.10 6.89 5.78
C PHE A 238 9.13 8.01 5.41
N TYR A 239 8.93 9.00 6.29
CA TYR A 239 7.99 10.10 6.01
C TYR A 239 8.38 10.90 4.76
N ARG A 240 9.68 11.11 4.54
CA ARG A 240 10.19 11.77 3.33
C ARG A 240 9.93 10.95 2.06
N THR A 241 10.13 9.64 2.11
CA THR A 241 9.84 8.73 0.98
C THR A 241 8.36 8.70 0.68
N LEU A 242 7.52 8.60 1.71
CA LEU A 242 6.07 8.61 1.57
C LEU A 242 5.56 9.94 0.97
N TYR A 243 6.07 11.07 1.46
CA TYR A 243 5.75 12.38 0.90
C TYR A 243 6.10 12.47 -0.59
N ASN A 244 7.32 12.04 -0.97
CA ASN A 244 7.75 12.05 -2.36
C ASN A 244 6.93 11.08 -3.23
N LEU A 245 6.61 9.88 -2.72
CA LEU A 245 5.79 8.92 -3.43
C LEU A 245 4.39 9.48 -3.69
N ARG A 246 3.75 10.10 -2.70
CA ARG A 246 2.46 10.80 -2.87
C ARG A 246 2.54 11.89 -3.94
N ARG A 247 3.64 12.65 -3.99
CA ARG A 247 3.86 13.67 -5.03
C ARG A 247 4.06 13.09 -6.42
N ILE A 248 4.73 11.94 -6.54
CA ILE A 248 4.92 11.25 -7.82
C ILE A 248 3.58 10.73 -8.33
N LEU A 249 2.74 10.18 -7.45
CA LEU A 249 1.44 9.64 -7.85
C LEU A 249 0.39 10.74 -8.08
N ALA A 250 0.52 11.88 -7.42
CA ALA A 250 -0.40 13.01 -7.60
C ALA A 250 -0.44 13.46 -9.07
N PRO A 251 -1.63 13.77 -9.62
CA PRO A 251 -1.71 14.33 -10.96
C PRO A 251 -1.05 15.72 -10.99
N PRO A 252 -0.51 16.16 -12.15
CA PRO A 252 0.24 17.41 -12.30
C PRO A 252 -0.58 18.71 -12.09
N ALA A 253 -1.80 18.61 -11.56
CA ALA A 253 -2.66 19.76 -11.28
C ALA A 253 -2.25 20.47 -9.97
N PRO A 254 -2.08 21.81 -9.98
CA PRO A 254 -1.81 22.56 -8.76
C PRO A 254 -2.99 22.40 -7.79
N HIS A 255 -2.70 22.05 -6.54
CA HIS A 255 -3.67 21.79 -5.44
C HIS A 255 -4.42 20.45 -5.49
N SER A 256 -3.98 19.48 -6.29
CA SER A 256 -4.55 18.13 -6.19
C SER A 256 -4.25 17.51 -4.81
N ARG A 257 -5.31 17.31 -4.01
CA ARG A 257 -5.28 16.53 -2.76
C ARG A 257 -5.38 15.01 -3.02
N ALA A 258 -5.10 14.56 -4.24
CA ALA A 258 -5.16 13.15 -4.62
C ALA A 258 -4.28 12.31 -3.69
N ASN A 259 -4.91 11.44 -2.90
CA ASN A 259 -4.21 10.58 -1.98
C ASN A 259 -4.37 9.13 -2.42
N TYR A 260 -3.42 8.65 -3.21
CA TYR A 260 -3.37 7.26 -3.65
C TYR A 260 -2.88 6.31 -2.54
N ILE A 261 -2.26 6.86 -1.47
CA ILE A 261 -1.67 6.09 -0.38
C ILE A 261 -2.06 6.66 0.97
N ALA A 262 -2.91 5.94 1.71
CA ALA A 262 -3.31 6.28 3.07
C ALA A 262 -2.26 5.84 4.10
N LEU A 263 -2.13 6.61 5.19
CA LEU A 263 -1.37 6.22 6.38
C LEU A 263 -2.25 6.50 7.61
N GLU A 264 -2.87 5.46 8.14
CA GLU A 264 -3.88 5.53 9.21
C GLU A 264 -3.58 4.45 10.25
N GLY A 265 -3.57 4.80 11.54
CA GLY A 265 -3.27 3.84 12.62
C GLY A 265 -1.91 3.14 12.50
N GLY A 266 -0.93 3.76 11.82
CA GLY A 266 0.37 3.16 11.54
C GLY A 266 0.38 2.16 10.36
N LEU A 267 -0.73 2.00 9.66
CA LEU A 267 -0.85 1.16 8.47
C LEU A 267 -0.80 2.02 7.21
N LEU A 268 0.10 1.67 6.30
CA LEU A 268 0.23 2.23 4.97
C LEU A 268 -0.59 1.40 3.99
N ARG A 269 -1.47 2.02 3.20
CA ARG A 269 -2.39 1.30 2.29
C ARG A 269 -2.57 1.98 0.94
N LEU A 270 -2.66 1.23 -0.16
CA LEU A 270 -3.19 1.74 -1.43
C LEU A 270 -4.69 1.99 -1.32
N VAL A 271 -5.13 3.21 -1.64
CA VAL A 271 -6.55 3.55 -1.62
C VAL A 271 -7.26 2.84 -2.76
N GLU A 272 -8.16 1.90 -2.44
CA GLU A 272 -8.84 1.02 -3.40
C GLU A 272 -9.57 1.82 -4.49
N ASP A 273 -10.35 2.82 -4.10
CA ASP A 273 -11.09 3.70 -5.03
C ASP A 273 -10.19 4.57 -5.92
N ALA A 274 -8.88 4.57 -5.70
CA ALA A 274 -7.90 5.31 -6.48
C ALA A 274 -7.10 4.42 -7.45
N VAL A 275 -7.40 3.11 -7.51
CA VAL A 275 -6.74 2.12 -8.37
C VAL A 275 -7.78 1.49 -9.30
N ASP A 276 -7.53 1.58 -10.60
CA ASP A 276 -8.36 0.91 -11.62
C ASP A 276 -8.01 -0.58 -11.72
N SER A 277 -6.71 -0.87 -11.84
CA SER A 277 -6.24 -2.23 -12.06
C SER A 277 -4.79 -2.44 -11.62
N ILE A 278 -4.54 -3.65 -11.12
CA ILE A 278 -3.21 -4.20 -10.84
C ILE A 278 -3.17 -5.57 -11.52
N ASP A 279 -2.32 -5.74 -12.52
CA ASP A 279 -2.23 -6.96 -13.32
C ASP A 279 -1.88 -8.21 -12.48
N VAL A 280 -1.05 -8.05 -11.45
CA VAL A 280 -0.70 -9.11 -10.50
C VAL A 280 -1.92 -9.63 -9.74
N ASP A 281 -2.78 -8.74 -9.25
CA ASP A 281 -3.98 -9.15 -8.52
C ASP A 281 -4.99 -9.82 -9.45
N GLU A 282 -5.16 -9.26 -10.65
CA GLU A 282 -6.02 -9.90 -11.64
C GLU A 282 -5.50 -11.29 -12.00
N PHE A 283 -4.19 -11.44 -12.21
CA PHE A 283 -3.56 -12.74 -12.47
C PHE A 283 -3.83 -13.74 -11.36
N VAL A 284 -3.52 -13.40 -10.10
CA VAL A 284 -3.71 -14.29 -8.95
C VAL A 284 -5.18 -14.71 -8.84
N ARG A 285 -6.11 -13.74 -8.90
CA ARG A 285 -7.56 -14.00 -8.85
C ARG A 285 -8.01 -14.93 -9.98
N ARG A 286 -7.54 -14.70 -11.21
CA ARG A 286 -7.90 -15.50 -12.39
C ARG A 286 -7.38 -16.93 -12.27
N VAL A 287 -6.15 -17.12 -11.78
CA VAL A 287 -5.58 -18.46 -11.53
C VAL A 287 -6.40 -19.20 -10.47
N GLU A 288 -6.70 -18.55 -9.35
CA GLU A 288 -7.46 -19.17 -8.25
C GLU A 288 -8.87 -19.60 -8.69
N VAL A 289 -9.60 -18.70 -9.35
CA VAL A 289 -10.95 -18.99 -9.88
C VAL A 289 -10.87 -20.09 -10.94
N GLY A 290 -9.94 -19.97 -11.89
CA GLY A 290 -9.76 -20.94 -12.97
C GLY A 290 -9.43 -22.35 -12.46
N ARG A 291 -8.55 -22.49 -11.47
CA ARG A 291 -8.22 -23.79 -10.87
C ARG A 291 -9.40 -24.39 -10.09
N ARG A 292 -10.19 -23.55 -9.41
CA ARG A 292 -11.41 -23.99 -8.71
C ARG A 292 -12.43 -24.55 -9.69
N LEU A 293 -12.67 -23.83 -10.78
CA LEU A 293 -13.58 -24.23 -11.86
C LEU A 293 -13.09 -25.51 -12.56
N ALA A 294 -11.78 -25.62 -12.83
CA ALA A 294 -11.21 -26.83 -13.45
C ALA A 294 -11.45 -28.08 -12.60
N ARG A 295 -11.29 -27.98 -11.27
CA ARG A 295 -11.59 -29.08 -10.34
C ARG A 295 -13.07 -29.46 -10.31
N ALA A 296 -13.95 -28.49 -10.57
CA ALA A 296 -15.39 -28.70 -10.68
C ALA A 296 -15.82 -29.22 -12.08
N GLY A 297 -14.89 -29.33 -13.04
CA GLY A 297 -15.20 -29.71 -14.42
C GLY A 297 -15.94 -28.62 -15.20
N ASP A 298 -15.88 -27.36 -14.76
CA ASP A 298 -16.57 -26.25 -15.41
C ASP A 298 -15.73 -25.70 -16.59
N HIS A 299 -16.35 -25.58 -17.76
CA HIS A 299 -15.72 -25.07 -18.98
C HIS A 299 -15.23 -23.61 -18.84
N ALA A 300 -15.80 -22.81 -17.94
CA ALA A 300 -15.34 -21.45 -17.67
C ALA A 300 -13.90 -21.41 -17.14
N ALA A 301 -13.36 -22.54 -16.63
CA ALA A 301 -11.97 -22.65 -16.20
C ALA A 301 -10.97 -22.22 -17.27
N GLN A 302 -11.19 -22.60 -18.52
CA GLN A 302 -10.28 -22.30 -19.63
C GLN A 302 -10.19 -20.80 -19.90
N GLU A 303 -11.32 -20.08 -19.83
CA GLU A 303 -11.34 -18.63 -20.02
C GLU A 303 -10.52 -17.93 -18.94
N HIS A 304 -10.76 -18.27 -17.67
CA HIS A 304 -10.05 -17.69 -16.52
C HIS A 304 -8.55 -17.97 -16.57
N LEU A 305 -8.14 -19.22 -16.78
CA LEU A 305 -6.72 -19.59 -16.82
C LEU A 305 -6.01 -18.98 -18.03
N SER A 306 -6.64 -18.97 -19.21
CA SER A 306 -6.03 -18.36 -20.40
C SER A 306 -5.88 -16.84 -20.27
N ALA A 307 -6.85 -16.17 -19.63
CA ALA A 307 -6.74 -14.74 -19.31
C ALA A 307 -5.60 -14.47 -18.32
N ALA A 308 -5.41 -15.32 -17.31
CA ALA A 308 -4.27 -15.21 -16.39
C ALA A 308 -2.94 -15.34 -17.14
N VAL A 309 -2.78 -16.37 -17.98
CA VAL A 309 -1.54 -16.59 -18.75
C VAL A 309 -1.21 -15.41 -19.67
N ARG A 310 -2.21 -14.70 -20.21
CA ARG A 310 -2.00 -13.50 -21.05
C ARG A 310 -1.53 -12.28 -20.25
N LEU A 311 -1.89 -12.17 -18.96
CA LEU A 311 -1.42 -11.07 -18.10
C LEU A 311 0.05 -11.23 -17.72
N TYR A 312 0.51 -12.47 -17.55
CA TYR A 312 1.89 -12.78 -17.22
C TYR A 312 2.78 -12.68 -18.47
N ILE A 313 3.26 -11.47 -18.76
CA ILE A 313 4.14 -11.20 -19.89
C ILE A 313 5.58 -11.66 -19.59
N ASP A 314 6.08 -11.32 -18.40
CA ASP A 314 7.39 -11.76 -17.89
C ASP A 314 7.39 -11.74 -16.35
N ASP A 315 8.52 -12.06 -15.72
CA ASP A 315 8.69 -11.97 -14.27
C ASP A 315 8.34 -10.57 -13.74
N PHE A 316 7.93 -10.50 -12.47
CA PHE A 316 7.57 -9.23 -11.86
C PHE A 316 8.76 -8.26 -11.85
N SER A 317 8.56 -7.06 -12.39
CA SER A 317 9.49 -5.93 -12.31
C SER A 317 10.87 -6.26 -12.88
N THR A 318 10.96 -6.60 -14.16
CA THR A 318 12.21 -6.96 -14.85
C THR A 318 13.22 -5.81 -14.95
N ASP A 319 12.83 -4.58 -14.60
CA ASP A 319 13.71 -3.43 -14.44
C ASP A 319 14.66 -3.54 -13.22
N ASP A 320 14.37 -4.39 -12.24
CA ASP A 320 15.21 -4.61 -11.05
C ASP A 320 15.73 -6.05 -10.97
N LEU A 321 16.51 -6.46 -11.98
CA LEU A 321 17.08 -7.83 -12.03
C LEU A 321 17.99 -8.15 -10.82
N TYR A 322 18.66 -7.14 -10.28
CA TYR A 322 19.64 -7.30 -9.18
C TYR A 322 19.04 -7.12 -7.78
N ASP A 323 17.74 -6.85 -7.69
CA ASP A 323 17.06 -6.64 -6.42
C ASP A 323 16.62 -8.00 -5.83
N ASP A 324 17.51 -8.63 -5.07
CA ASP A 324 17.29 -9.99 -4.51
C ASP A 324 16.03 -10.11 -3.64
N TRP A 325 15.55 -9.00 -3.06
CA TRP A 325 14.34 -8.98 -2.25
C TRP A 325 13.07 -9.35 -3.03
N LEU A 326 13.08 -9.22 -4.36
CA LEU A 326 11.97 -9.62 -5.23
C LEU A 326 11.94 -11.13 -5.51
N ARG A 327 13.04 -11.85 -5.25
CA ARG A 327 13.18 -13.27 -5.60
C ARG A 327 12.04 -14.14 -5.05
N PRO A 328 11.65 -14.06 -3.76
CA PRO A 328 10.56 -14.88 -3.23
C PRO A 328 9.21 -14.60 -3.93
N TRP A 329 8.93 -13.34 -4.24
CA TRP A 329 7.69 -12.93 -4.92
C TRP A 329 7.64 -13.39 -6.37
N ARG A 330 8.76 -13.24 -7.11
CA ARG A 330 8.89 -13.73 -8.48
C ARG A 330 8.70 -15.25 -8.54
N GLU A 331 9.29 -15.97 -7.59
CA GLU A 331 9.16 -17.42 -7.50
C GLU A 331 7.71 -17.86 -7.24
N GLN A 332 7.02 -17.23 -6.28
CA GLN A 332 5.62 -17.51 -6.01
C GLN A 332 4.73 -17.27 -7.24
N LEU A 333 4.90 -16.14 -7.93
CA LEU A 333 4.13 -15.81 -9.12
C LEU A 333 4.45 -16.76 -10.28
N ARG A 334 5.71 -17.18 -10.43
CA ARG A 334 6.14 -18.18 -11.43
C ARG A 334 5.51 -19.55 -11.17
N VAL A 335 5.47 -20.01 -9.92
CA VAL A 335 4.81 -21.27 -9.55
C VAL A 335 3.32 -21.23 -9.91
N LEU A 336 2.63 -20.12 -9.64
CA LEU A 336 1.22 -19.95 -10.04
C LEU A 336 1.04 -19.97 -11.55
N TYR A 337 1.96 -19.35 -12.30
CA TYR A 337 1.93 -19.30 -13.76
C TYR A 337 2.13 -20.68 -14.39
N LEU A 338 3.14 -21.42 -13.94
CA LEU A 338 3.40 -22.80 -14.38
C LEU A 338 2.20 -23.71 -14.07
N ALA A 339 1.62 -23.58 -12.87
CA ALA A 339 0.43 -24.34 -12.50
C ALA A 339 -0.78 -24.01 -13.38
N ALA A 340 -0.96 -22.76 -13.80
CA ALA A 340 -2.02 -22.36 -14.72
C ALA A 340 -1.83 -22.94 -16.13
N LEU A 341 -0.59 -22.96 -16.63
CA LEU A 341 -0.24 -23.58 -17.91
C LEU A 341 -0.45 -25.10 -17.91
N CYS A 342 -0.01 -25.79 -16.85
CA CYS A 342 -0.27 -27.22 -16.70
C CYS A 342 -1.77 -27.52 -16.66
N ALA A 343 -2.56 -26.74 -15.91
CA ALA A 343 -4.01 -26.92 -15.87
C ALA A 343 -4.68 -26.68 -17.24
N LEU A 344 -4.22 -25.70 -18.01
CA LEU A 344 -4.70 -25.50 -19.39
C LEU A 344 -4.32 -26.66 -20.31
N ALA A 345 -3.11 -27.21 -20.16
CA ALA A 345 -2.69 -28.38 -20.91
C ALA A 345 -3.52 -29.62 -20.56
N ASP A 346 -3.88 -29.82 -19.30
CA ASP A 346 -4.76 -30.90 -18.86
C ASP A 346 -6.16 -30.75 -19.45
N LEU A 347 -6.73 -29.54 -19.42
CA LEU A 347 -8.04 -29.24 -20.02
C LEU A 347 -8.03 -29.52 -21.54
N ALA A 348 -7.00 -29.04 -22.25
CA ALA A 348 -6.83 -29.28 -23.69
C ALA A 348 -6.65 -30.78 -24.00
N THR A 349 -5.87 -31.50 -23.19
CA THR A 349 -5.67 -32.95 -23.34
C THR A 349 -7.00 -33.71 -23.17
N ASN A 350 -7.81 -33.34 -22.17
CA ASN A 350 -9.11 -33.96 -21.92
C ASN A 350 -10.13 -33.64 -23.03
N ALA A 351 -9.99 -32.48 -23.69
CA ALA A 351 -10.78 -32.11 -24.86
C ALA A 351 -10.29 -32.78 -26.17
N GLY A 352 -9.16 -33.51 -26.13
CA GLY A 352 -8.54 -34.12 -27.32
C GLY A 352 -7.72 -33.12 -28.17
N GLU A 353 -7.56 -31.89 -27.71
CA GLU A 353 -6.84 -30.81 -28.39
C GLU A 353 -5.33 -30.91 -28.13
N THR A 354 -4.71 -31.97 -28.67
CA THR A 354 -3.31 -32.34 -28.37
C THR A 354 -2.32 -31.24 -28.74
N ASP A 355 -2.49 -30.56 -29.87
CA ASP A 355 -1.60 -29.48 -30.29
C ASP A 355 -1.65 -28.27 -29.33
N LEU A 356 -2.84 -27.96 -28.80
CA LEU A 356 -3.02 -26.89 -27.82
C LEU A 356 -2.39 -27.27 -26.47
N ALA A 357 -2.50 -28.53 -26.05
CA ALA A 357 -1.81 -29.01 -24.86
C ALA A 357 -0.28 -28.88 -25.01
N ILE A 358 0.28 -29.30 -26.15
CA ILE A 358 1.71 -29.14 -26.46
C ILE A 358 2.12 -27.66 -26.43
N HIS A 359 1.29 -26.76 -26.94
CA HIS A 359 1.55 -25.31 -26.90
C HIS A 359 1.75 -24.80 -25.46
N TYR A 360 0.82 -25.11 -24.55
CA TYR A 360 0.91 -24.68 -23.16
C TYR A 360 2.10 -25.34 -22.42
N LEU A 361 2.37 -26.62 -22.68
CA LEU A 361 3.48 -27.33 -22.07
C LEU A 361 4.84 -26.81 -22.53
N ARG A 362 5.00 -26.49 -23.83
CA ARG A 362 6.20 -25.81 -24.34
C ARG A 362 6.37 -24.42 -23.73
N GLN A 363 5.27 -23.70 -23.47
CA GLN A 363 5.33 -22.42 -22.77
C GLN A 363 5.81 -22.58 -21.32
N ALA A 364 5.29 -23.57 -20.59
CA ALA A 364 5.71 -23.86 -19.22
C ALA A 364 7.19 -24.27 -19.17
N PHE A 365 7.60 -25.17 -20.05
CA PHE A 365 8.99 -25.63 -20.13
C PHE A 365 9.98 -24.52 -20.49
N ARG A 366 9.60 -23.59 -21.37
CA ARG A 366 10.43 -22.41 -21.68
C ARG A 366 10.56 -21.46 -20.50
N LYS A 367 9.53 -21.35 -19.66
CA LYS A 367 9.58 -20.50 -18.48
C LYS A 367 10.42 -21.12 -17.37
N ASP A 368 10.33 -22.44 -17.21
CA ASP A 368 11.12 -23.20 -16.25
C ASP A 368 11.36 -24.63 -16.74
N ALA A 369 12.60 -24.90 -17.13
CA ALA A 369 13.03 -26.22 -17.60
C ALA A 369 13.12 -27.25 -16.47
N THR A 370 13.13 -26.83 -15.21
CA THR A 370 13.12 -27.71 -14.03
C THR A 370 11.72 -28.15 -13.63
N CYS A 371 10.68 -27.60 -14.28
CA CYS A 371 9.30 -28.03 -14.07
C CYS A 371 9.07 -29.44 -14.63
N GLU A 372 9.34 -30.46 -13.82
CA GLU A 372 9.26 -31.87 -14.22
C GLU A 372 7.87 -32.29 -14.70
N VAL A 373 6.80 -31.74 -14.12
CA VAL A 373 5.42 -32.02 -14.53
C VAL A 373 5.20 -31.58 -15.97
N ALA A 374 5.55 -30.33 -16.30
CA ALA A 374 5.44 -29.82 -17.66
C ALA A 374 6.34 -30.60 -18.63
N CYS A 375 7.57 -30.94 -18.23
CA CYS A 375 8.48 -31.74 -19.06
C CYS A 375 7.90 -33.13 -19.36
N ARG A 376 7.45 -33.86 -18.33
CA ARG A 376 6.86 -35.19 -18.43
C ARG A 376 5.67 -35.19 -19.38
N ASP A 377 4.73 -34.27 -19.17
CA ASP A 377 3.48 -34.23 -19.94
C ASP A 377 3.74 -33.80 -21.38
N LEU A 378 4.73 -32.91 -21.61
CA LEU A 378 5.19 -32.54 -22.95
C LEU A 378 5.77 -33.75 -23.69
N ILE A 379 6.64 -34.50 -23.03
CA ILE A 379 7.27 -35.70 -23.59
C ILE A 379 6.20 -36.72 -23.99
N LEU A 380 5.20 -36.96 -23.12
CA LEU A 380 4.11 -37.87 -23.40
C LEU A 380 3.25 -37.41 -24.59
N ALA A 381 2.93 -36.12 -24.69
CA ALA A 381 2.17 -35.55 -25.79
C ALA A 381 2.92 -35.61 -27.13
N LEU A 382 4.22 -35.29 -27.12
CA LEU A 382 5.10 -35.39 -28.30
C LEU A 382 5.26 -36.85 -28.75
N ALA A 383 5.37 -37.80 -27.82
CA ALA A 383 5.43 -39.22 -28.14
C ALA A 383 4.17 -39.72 -28.85
N LYS A 384 2.99 -39.31 -28.37
CA LYS A 384 1.69 -39.65 -28.98
C LYS A 384 1.54 -39.10 -30.40
N THR A 385 2.16 -37.96 -30.70
CA THR A 385 2.12 -37.32 -32.04
C THR A 385 3.29 -37.73 -32.95
N GLY A 386 4.13 -38.69 -32.52
CA GLY A 386 5.25 -39.19 -33.31
C GLY A 386 6.51 -38.30 -33.28
N GLN A 387 6.51 -37.21 -32.52
CA GLN A 387 7.62 -36.25 -32.38
C GLN A 387 8.67 -36.71 -31.36
N ARG A 388 9.11 -37.96 -31.48
CA ARG A 388 9.96 -38.64 -30.49
C ARG A 388 11.33 -37.99 -30.29
N ALA A 389 11.96 -37.51 -31.36
CA ALA A 389 13.28 -36.88 -31.27
C ALA A 389 13.24 -35.63 -30.39
N GLU A 390 12.20 -34.81 -30.55
CA GLU A 390 11.96 -33.63 -29.72
C GLU A 390 11.66 -34.02 -28.27
N ALA A 391 10.89 -35.08 -28.04
CA ALA A 391 10.60 -35.58 -26.71
C ALA A 391 11.90 -35.93 -25.92
N LEU A 392 12.86 -36.60 -26.57
CA LEU A 392 14.15 -36.90 -25.94
C LEU A 392 15.01 -35.64 -25.70
N GLN A 393 14.91 -34.62 -26.56
CA GLN A 393 15.60 -33.33 -26.36
C GLN A 393 15.05 -32.59 -25.14
N HIS A 394 13.73 -32.59 -24.93
CA HIS A 394 13.12 -31.99 -23.74
C HIS A 394 13.54 -32.70 -22.45
N TYR A 395 13.59 -34.04 -22.46
CA TYR A 395 14.11 -34.80 -21.32
C TYR A 395 15.55 -34.38 -20.98
N SER A 396 16.44 -34.40 -21.98
CA SER A 396 17.86 -34.05 -21.75
C SER A 396 18.04 -32.62 -21.25
N THR A 397 17.26 -31.68 -21.79
CA THR A 397 17.29 -30.28 -21.32
C THR A 397 16.83 -30.17 -19.87
N CYS A 398 15.76 -30.88 -19.48
CA CYS A 398 15.28 -30.91 -18.11
C CYS A 398 16.30 -31.52 -17.15
N GLU A 399 16.90 -32.65 -17.54
CA GLU A 399 17.92 -33.35 -16.77
C GLU A 399 19.14 -32.46 -16.51
N ASN A 400 19.61 -31.73 -17.52
CA ASN A 400 20.70 -30.77 -17.36
C ASN A 400 20.31 -29.61 -16.43
N ALA A 401 19.11 -29.05 -16.60
CA ALA A 401 18.64 -27.95 -15.76
C ALA A 401 18.48 -28.34 -14.27
N LEU A 402 18.08 -29.59 -14.00
CA LEU A 402 18.03 -30.14 -12.65
C LEU A 402 19.43 -30.40 -12.09
N ALA A 403 20.35 -30.90 -12.93
CA ALA A 403 21.73 -31.15 -12.52
C ALA A 403 22.47 -29.86 -12.13
N ASP A 404 22.17 -28.73 -12.77
CA ASP A 404 22.68 -27.40 -12.38
C ASP A 404 22.25 -26.97 -10.97
N LEU A 405 21.23 -27.63 -10.39
CA LEU A 405 20.75 -27.44 -9.03
C LEU A 405 21.14 -28.60 -8.09
N ASP A 406 22.07 -29.47 -8.50
CA ASP A 406 22.44 -30.71 -7.81
C ASP A 406 21.26 -31.67 -7.58
N LEU A 407 20.25 -31.62 -8.45
CA LEU A 407 19.07 -32.48 -8.42
C LEU A 407 19.12 -33.55 -9.52
N THR A 408 18.42 -34.65 -9.31
CA THR A 408 18.23 -35.71 -10.31
C THR A 408 16.76 -35.83 -10.71
N PRO A 409 16.44 -36.15 -11.98
CA PRO A 409 15.06 -36.36 -12.42
C PRO A 409 14.28 -37.34 -11.55
N SER A 410 13.01 -37.00 -11.31
CA SER A 410 12.05 -37.82 -10.57
C SER A 410 11.91 -39.24 -11.17
N PRO A 411 11.51 -40.23 -10.35
CA PRO A 411 11.21 -41.57 -10.84
C PRO A 411 10.20 -41.59 -12.00
N GLU A 412 9.19 -40.72 -11.95
CA GLU A 412 8.15 -40.57 -12.95
C GLU A 412 8.73 -40.08 -14.28
N LEU A 413 9.56 -39.03 -14.27
CA LEU A 413 10.19 -38.50 -15.49
C LEU A 413 11.16 -39.52 -16.11
N ARG A 414 11.94 -40.24 -15.28
CA ARG A 414 12.83 -41.32 -15.73
C ARG A 414 12.07 -42.51 -16.31
N ALA A 415 10.88 -42.83 -15.80
CA ALA A 415 10.04 -43.88 -16.35
C ALA A 415 9.62 -43.54 -17.78
N VAL A 416 9.16 -42.31 -18.03
CA VAL A 416 8.77 -41.87 -19.38
C VAL A 416 9.95 -41.95 -20.35
N GLN A 417 11.17 -41.56 -19.95
CA GLN A 417 12.36 -41.69 -20.79
C GLN A 417 12.68 -43.16 -21.14
N ARG A 418 12.60 -44.06 -20.16
CA ARG A 418 12.82 -45.50 -20.40
C ARG A 418 11.80 -46.06 -21.38
N ASP A 419 10.53 -45.73 -21.22
CA ASP A 419 9.45 -46.19 -22.09
C ASP A 419 9.61 -45.66 -23.51
N LEU A 420 10.04 -44.40 -23.66
CA LEU A 420 10.47 -43.90 -24.95
C LEU A 420 11.56 -44.83 -25.50
N LEU A 421 12.73 -44.93 -24.86
CA LEU A 421 13.86 -45.71 -25.37
C LEU A 421 13.53 -47.17 -25.72
N ALA A 422 12.65 -47.83 -24.94
CA ALA A 422 12.25 -49.22 -25.15
C ALA A 422 11.52 -49.48 -26.48
N VAL A 423 10.75 -48.51 -27.01
CA VAL A 423 10.05 -48.64 -28.30
C VAL A 423 11.02 -48.86 -29.49
N ARG A 424 12.33 -48.59 -29.33
CA ARG A 424 13.35 -48.91 -30.33
C ARG A 424 13.78 -50.39 -30.38
N VAL A 425 13.49 -51.20 -29.36
CA VAL A 425 14.12 -52.54 -29.23
C VAL A 425 13.34 -53.64 -29.97
N SER A 426 12.13 -53.38 -30.47
CA SER A 426 11.41 -54.32 -31.34
C SER A 426 11.82 -54.17 -32.80
N LEU A 427 13.08 -54.48 -33.13
CA LEU A 427 13.46 -54.79 -34.51
C LEU A 427 12.96 -56.22 -34.81
N PRO A 428 12.18 -56.46 -35.88
CA PRO A 428 11.93 -57.83 -36.32
C PRO A 428 13.28 -58.47 -36.63
N ALA A 429 13.53 -59.64 -36.06
CA ALA A 429 14.75 -60.41 -36.32
C ALA A 429 14.98 -60.49 -37.83
N PRO A 430 16.21 -60.28 -38.34
CA PRO A 430 16.49 -60.43 -39.76
C PRO A 430 16.10 -61.86 -40.15
N SER A 431 15.04 -61.98 -40.95
CA SER A 431 14.66 -63.24 -41.57
C SER A 431 15.87 -63.72 -42.38
N SER A 432 16.49 -64.80 -41.90
CA SER A 432 17.63 -65.43 -42.57
C SER A 432 17.28 -65.66 -44.04
N PRO A 433 18.11 -65.22 -45.00
CA PRO A 433 17.85 -65.52 -46.40
C PRO A 433 17.99 -67.03 -46.57
N ALA A 434 16.88 -67.69 -46.86
CA ALA A 434 16.87 -69.08 -47.29
C ALA A 434 17.75 -69.17 -48.55
N LEU A 435 18.95 -69.72 -48.39
CA LEU A 435 19.83 -70.14 -49.46
C LEU A 435 19.02 -71.08 -50.37
N ARG A 436 18.56 -70.55 -51.50
CA ARG A 436 18.08 -71.39 -52.60
C ARG A 436 19.29 -72.14 -53.13
N SER A 437 19.42 -73.40 -52.73
CA SER A 437 20.28 -74.39 -53.36
C SER A 437 19.90 -74.48 -54.83
N ARG A 438 20.79 -74.02 -55.70
CA ARG A 438 20.63 -74.05 -57.16
C ARG A 438 21.84 -74.78 -57.75
N THR A 439 21.67 -76.07 -58.00
CA THR A 439 22.46 -76.91 -58.91
C THR A 439 21.54 -78.10 -59.25
N ALA A 440 21.05 -78.22 -60.50
CA ALA A 440 21.75 -78.67 -61.71
C ALA A 440 22.02 -80.17 -61.67
#